data_AF-A0A8K0HTL6-F1
#
_entry.id   AF-A0A8K0HTL6-F1
#
_cell.length_a   1.000
_cell.length_b   1.000
_cell.length_c   1.000
_cell.angle_alpha   90.00
_cell.angle_beta   90.00
_cell.angle_gamma   90.00
#
_symmetry.space_group_name_H-M   'P 1'
#
loop_
_entity.id
_entity.type
_entity.pdbx_description
1 polymer ?
#
loop_
_entity_poly.entity_id
_entity_poly.type
_entity_poly.pdbx_seq_one_letter_code
_entity_poly.pdbx_strand_id
1 'polypeptide(L)'
;MALSLAARIQLLRFLVVVVFFHGSEYFLAVAIHGRSRVNLSSLLISKQYAFAMICALLEYKIELVFFPELKENWWMSNIGLVMVIIGEVIRKAAVLTARRAFTHSIRVYYENNHQLVTHGIYRFMRHPGYCGFFIWATGTQFMLCNPICIAAFTMVTWRFFYRRIRFEEFFLRQFFGSRYVEYARQVPSGLPFIK
;
A
#
# COMPACT_ATOMS: atom_id res chain seq x y z
N MET A 1 -8.90 32.98 5.78
CA MET A 1 -9.34 32.15 6.90
C MET A 1 -8.15 31.32 7.37
N ALA A 2 -7.73 31.41 8.63
CA ALA A 2 -6.62 30.61 9.15
C ALA A 2 -7.07 29.14 9.29
N LEU A 3 -6.21 28.18 8.93
CA LEU A 3 -6.51 26.76 9.14
C LEU A 3 -6.73 26.48 10.63
N SER A 4 -7.72 25.64 10.95
CA SER A 4 -7.88 25.12 12.31
C SER A 4 -6.66 24.27 12.72
N LEU A 5 -6.47 24.09 14.04
CA LEU A 5 -5.39 23.24 14.55
C LEU A 5 -5.52 21.79 14.06
N ALA A 6 -6.75 21.26 14.03
CA ALA A 6 -7.06 19.94 13.49
C ALA A 6 -6.61 19.80 12.04
N ALA A 7 -6.99 20.75 11.19
CA ALA A 7 -6.66 20.71 9.77
C ALA A 7 -5.14 20.80 9.52
N ARG A 8 -4.41 21.59 10.32
CA ARG A 8 -2.92 21.65 10.24
C ARG A 8 -2.29 20.32 10.62
N ILE A 9 -2.75 19.70 11.70
CA ILE A 9 -2.24 18.42 12.18
C ILE A 9 -2.53 17.31 11.17
N GLN A 10 -3.72 17.28 10.57
CA GLN A 10 -4.09 16.31 9.53
C GLN A 10 -3.18 16.41 8.31
N LEU A 11 -2.97 17.62 7.78
CA LEU A 11 -2.09 17.83 6.63
C LEU A 11 -0.62 17.51 6.96
N LEU A 12 -0.14 17.88 8.15
CA LEU A 12 1.21 17.54 8.60
C LEU A 12 1.39 16.02 8.71
N ARG A 13 0.45 15.32 9.35
CA ARG A 13 0.47 13.85 9.44
C ARG A 13 0.44 13.22 8.06
N PHE A 14 -0.42 13.69 7.17
CA PHE A 14 -0.51 13.23 5.78
C PHE A 14 0.83 13.38 5.05
N LEU A 15 1.45 14.55 5.13
CA LEU A 15 2.76 14.77 4.53
C LEU A 15 3.82 13.82 5.10
N VAL A 16 3.89 13.70 6.43
CA VAL A 16 4.86 12.83 7.12
C VAL A 16 4.69 11.38 6.70
N VAL A 17 3.47 10.84 6.68
CA VAL A 17 3.26 9.43 6.34
C VAL A 17 3.49 9.14 4.86
N VAL A 18 3.19 10.09 3.96
CA VAL A 18 3.49 9.96 2.52
C VAL A 18 4.99 9.99 2.27
N VAL A 19 5.70 10.96 2.86
CA VAL A 19 7.17 11.04 2.77
C VAL A 19 7.83 9.80 3.35
N PHE A 20 7.37 9.36 4.54
CA PHE A 20 7.89 8.16 5.17
C PHE A 20 7.64 6.91 4.32
N PHE A 21 6.41 6.71 3.80
CA PHE A 21 6.08 5.55 2.98
C PHE A 21 7.01 5.43 1.78
N HIS A 22 7.13 6.48 0.98
CA HIS A 22 7.94 6.47 -0.24
C HIS A 22 9.44 6.44 0.06
N GLY A 23 9.89 7.23 1.04
CA GLY A 23 11.29 7.27 1.45
C GLY A 23 11.78 5.92 1.97
N SER A 24 10.99 5.27 2.82
CA SER A 24 11.31 3.94 3.36
C SER A 24 11.24 2.84 2.29
N GLU A 25 10.28 2.87 1.36
CA GLU A 25 10.23 1.93 0.22
C GLU A 25 11.49 2.05 -0.65
N TYR A 26 11.89 3.28 -0.99
CA TYR A 26 13.10 3.51 -1.78
C TYR A 26 14.36 3.08 -1.02
N PHE A 27 14.48 3.45 0.26
CA PHE A 27 15.60 3.06 1.10
C PHE A 27 15.73 1.54 1.20
N LEU A 28 14.63 0.83 1.51
CA LEU A 28 14.62 -0.62 1.60
C LEU A 28 14.95 -1.27 0.26
N ALA A 29 14.45 -0.73 -0.86
CA ALA A 29 14.81 -1.21 -2.19
C ALA A 29 16.33 -1.10 -2.42
N VAL A 30 16.94 0.05 -2.10
CA VAL A 30 18.39 0.25 -2.22
C VAL A 30 19.16 -0.71 -1.30
N ALA A 31 18.72 -0.86 -0.05
CA ALA A 31 19.38 -1.71 0.94
C ALA A 31 19.36 -3.20 0.55
N ILE A 32 18.27 -3.67 -0.08
CA ILE A 32 18.07 -5.09 -0.41
C ILE A 32 18.65 -5.44 -1.79
N HIS A 33 18.43 -4.58 -2.79
CA HIS A 33 18.75 -4.86 -4.19
C HIS A 33 20.02 -4.17 -4.70
N GLY A 34 20.54 -3.20 -3.93
CA GLY A 34 21.72 -2.41 -4.28
C GLY A 34 21.39 -1.21 -5.16
N ARG A 35 22.17 -0.13 -5.01
CA ARG A 35 21.95 1.16 -5.67
C ARG A 35 21.98 1.08 -7.21
N SER A 36 22.73 0.14 -7.79
CA SER A 36 22.83 -0.04 -9.25
C SER A 36 21.56 -0.61 -9.90
N ARG A 37 20.67 -1.25 -9.12
CA ARG A 37 19.44 -1.88 -9.61
C ARG A 37 18.17 -1.09 -9.29
N VAL A 38 18.30 0.02 -8.55
CA VAL A 38 17.16 0.82 -8.06
C VAL A 38 17.15 2.17 -8.75
N ASN A 39 15.97 2.62 -9.16
CA ASN A 39 15.77 3.90 -9.81
C ASN A 39 14.59 4.65 -9.18
N LEU A 40 14.29 5.84 -9.67
CA LEU A 40 13.21 6.68 -9.11
C LEU A 40 11.82 6.04 -9.16
N SER A 41 11.58 5.05 -10.04
CA SER A 41 10.29 4.33 -10.04
C SER A 41 10.08 3.48 -8.78
N SER A 42 11.15 3.15 -8.05
CA SER A 42 11.07 2.48 -6.74
C SER A 42 10.54 3.37 -5.61
N LEU A 43 10.35 4.67 -5.87
CA LEU A 43 9.54 5.52 -5.01
C LEU A 43 8.05 5.19 -5.13
N LEU A 44 7.60 4.42 -6.12
CA LEU A 44 6.19 4.06 -6.33
C LEU A 44 5.26 5.25 -6.62
N ILE A 45 5.80 6.33 -7.18
CA ILE A 45 5.03 7.53 -7.59
C ILE A 45 4.75 7.43 -9.10
N SER A 46 3.64 6.80 -9.46
CA SER A 46 3.16 6.76 -10.85
C SER A 46 2.34 8.00 -11.21
N LYS A 47 2.07 8.21 -12.50
CA LYS A 47 1.18 9.29 -12.97
C LYS A 47 -0.23 9.15 -12.38
N GLN A 48 -0.75 7.93 -12.35
CA GLN A 48 -2.08 7.62 -11.79
C GLN A 48 -2.13 7.87 -10.29
N TYR A 49 -1.04 7.52 -9.58
CA TYR A 49 -0.91 7.79 -8.15
C TYR A 49 -0.87 9.30 -7.87
N ALA A 50 -0.05 10.06 -8.61
CA ALA A 50 0.03 11.51 -8.46
C ALA A 50 -1.33 12.17 -8.71
N PHE A 51 -2.05 11.73 -9.75
CA PHE A 51 -3.41 12.19 -10.03
C PHE A 51 -4.36 11.91 -8.85
N ALA A 52 -4.36 10.69 -8.30
CA ALA A 52 -5.20 10.35 -7.16
C ALA A 52 -4.87 11.20 -5.91
N MET A 53 -3.59 11.47 -5.66
CA MET A 53 -3.17 12.33 -4.54
C MET A 53 -3.57 13.81 -4.76
N ILE A 54 -3.52 14.31 -5.99
CA ILE A 54 -4.06 15.63 -6.32
C ILE A 54 -5.57 15.67 -6.06
N CYS A 55 -6.33 14.67 -6.50
CA CYS A 55 -7.77 14.59 -6.22
C CYS A 55 -8.07 14.59 -4.71
N ALA A 56 -7.30 13.83 -3.91
CA ALA A 56 -7.46 13.81 -2.46
C ALA A 56 -7.21 15.17 -1.80
N LEU A 57 -6.18 15.90 -2.23
CA LEU A 57 -5.90 17.25 -1.72
C LEU A 57 -6.93 18.28 -2.19
N LEU A 58 -7.47 18.12 -3.41
CA LEU A 58 -8.54 18.96 -3.93
C LEU A 58 -9.84 18.76 -3.15
N GLU A 59 -10.27 17.51 -2.94
CA GLU A 59 -11.43 17.19 -2.09
C GLU A 59 -11.24 17.78 -0.70
N TYR A 60 -10.10 17.53 -0.06
CA TYR A 60 -9.80 18.05 1.27
C TYR A 60 -9.93 19.58 1.32
N LYS A 61 -9.36 20.29 0.33
CA LYS A 61 -9.40 21.75 0.26
C LYS A 61 -10.82 22.28 0.03
N ILE A 62 -11.60 21.64 -0.84
CA ILE A 62 -12.99 22.00 -1.10
C ILE A 62 -13.80 21.83 0.20
N GLU A 63 -13.72 20.67 0.82
CA GLU A 63 -14.45 20.38 2.06
C GLU A 63 -14.00 21.25 3.23
N LEU A 64 -12.73 21.63 3.32
CA LEU A 64 -12.27 22.56 4.34
C LEU A 64 -12.91 23.96 4.22
N VAL A 65 -13.30 24.38 3.01
CA VAL A 65 -13.97 25.67 2.76
C VAL A 65 -15.47 25.57 2.98
N PHE A 66 -16.11 24.52 2.47
CA PHE A 66 -17.58 24.41 2.47
C PHE A 66 -18.14 23.60 3.65
N PHE A 67 -17.37 22.66 4.20
CA PHE A 67 -17.77 21.71 5.25
C PHE A 67 -16.67 21.53 6.33
N PRO A 68 -16.19 22.62 6.97
CA PRO A 68 -15.03 22.57 7.87
C PRO A 68 -15.21 21.60 9.06
N GLU A 69 -16.45 21.39 9.51
CA GLU A 69 -16.79 20.47 10.60
C GLU A 69 -16.36 19.02 10.33
N LEU A 70 -16.34 18.59 9.06
CA LEU A 70 -15.84 17.25 8.68
C LEU A 70 -14.36 17.10 9.04
N LYS A 71 -13.59 18.19 8.95
CA LYS A 71 -12.15 18.20 9.21
C LYS A 71 -11.83 18.37 10.70
N GLU A 72 -12.83 18.58 11.54
CA GLU A 72 -12.69 18.56 13.01
C GLU A 72 -12.93 17.16 13.61
N ASN A 73 -13.24 16.15 12.80
CA ASN A 73 -13.46 14.79 13.30
C ASN A 73 -12.13 14.07 13.64
N TRP A 74 -11.65 14.31 14.86
CA TRP A 74 -10.42 13.72 15.39
C TRP A 74 -10.45 12.18 15.46
N TRP A 75 -11.61 11.60 15.79
CA TRP A 75 -11.76 10.16 15.89
C TRP A 75 -11.51 9.48 14.54
N MET A 76 -12.15 9.98 13.49
CA MET A 76 -11.96 9.51 12.11
C MET A 76 -10.50 9.66 11.67
N SER A 77 -9.91 10.82 11.94
CA SER A 77 -8.51 11.07 11.58
C SER A 77 -7.53 10.12 12.28
N ASN A 78 -7.74 9.85 13.58
CA ASN A 78 -6.91 8.93 14.36
C ASN A 78 -7.11 7.47 13.94
N ILE A 79 -8.33 7.05 13.58
CA ILE A 79 -8.57 5.73 12.96
C ILE A 79 -7.75 5.60 11.67
N GLY A 80 -7.78 6.63 10.83
CA GLY A 80 -6.96 6.66 9.61
C GLY A 80 -5.47 6.54 9.90
N LEU A 81 -4.96 7.23 10.93
CA LEU A 81 -3.56 7.10 11.35
C LEU A 81 -3.22 5.68 11.82
N VAL A 82 -4.08 5.03 12.61
CA VAL A 82 -3.88 3.64 13.03
C VAL A 82 -3.86 2.70 11.83
N MET A 83 -4.78 2.88 10.87
CA MET A 83 -4.79 2.12 9.62
C MET A 83 -3.48 2.31 8.83
N VAL A 84 -3.00 3.55 8.70
CA VAL A 84 -1.74 3.88 8.03
C VAL A 84 -0.57 3.14 8.69
N ILE A 85 -0.48 3.16 10.02
CA ILE A 85 0.59 2.47 10.78
C ILE A 85 0.51 0.95 10.57
N ILE A 86 -0.68 0.36 10.63
CA ILE A 86 -0.87 -1.08 10.40
C ILE A 86 -0.47 -1.44 8.96
N GLY A 87 -0.90 -0.66 7.98
CA GLY A 87 -0.56 -0.88 6.57
C GLY A 87 0.93 -0.77 6.31
N GLU A 88 1.58 0.22 6.92
CA GLU A 88 3.04 0.40 6.96
C GLU A 88 3.74 -0.85 7.50
N VAL A 89 3.38 -1.29 8.71
CA VAL A 89 4.02 -2.45 9.36
C VAL A 89 3.87 -3.71 8.50
N ILE A 90 2.66 -4.00 8.00
CA ILE A 90 2.39 -5.16 7.13
C ILE A 90 3.26 -5.07 5.85
N ARG A 91 3.29 -3.90 5.22
CA ARG A 91 4.06 -3.67 3.99
C ARG A 91 5.55 -3.90 4.22
N LYS A 92 6.12 -3.30 5.27
CA LYS A 92 7.55 -3.40 5.57
C LYS A 92 7.94 -4.79 6.04
N ALA A 93 7.08 -5.46 6.81
CA ALA A 93 7.27 -6.87 7.16
C ALA A 93 7.31 -7.76 5.92
N ALA A 94 6.47 -7.51 4.91
CA ALA A 94 6.51 -8.24 3.64
C ALA A 94 7.86 -8.07 2.94
N VAL A 95 8.32 -6.81 2.79
CA VAL A 95 9.59 -6.47 2.15
C VAL A 95 10.77 -7.13 2.89
N LEU A 96 10.80 -7.04 4.22
CA LEU A 96 11.88 -7.58 5.05
C LEU A 96 11.88 -9.11 5.12
N THR A 97 10.71 -9.75 5.00
CA THR A 97 10.59 -11.21 5.00
C THR A 97 10.99 -11.79 3.64
N ALA A 98 10.50 -11.21 2.53
CA ALA A 98 10.82 -11.72 1.19
C ALA A 98 12.19 -11.25 0.67
N ARG A 99 12.75 -10.15 1.20
CA ARG A 99 14.05 -9.58 0.81
C ARG A 99 14.21 -9.52 -0.71
N ARG A 100 15.18 -10.24 -1.29
CA ARG A 100 15.47 -10.23 -2.73
C ARG A 100 14.36 -10.85 -3.59
N ALA A 101 13.49 -11.67 -3.00
CA ALA A 101 12.29 -12.16 -3.68
C ALA A 101 11.22 -11.06 -3.84
N PHE A 102 11.28 -10.00 -3.03
CA PHE A 102 10.36 -8.88 -3.13
C PHE A 102 10.77 -7.90 -4.24
N THR A 103 9.93 -7.76 -5.26
CA THR A 103 10.14 -6.80 -6.35
C THR A 103 8.89 -5.93 -6.57
N HIS A 104 9.09 -4.66 -6.90
CA HIS A 104 7.98 -3.75 -7.22
C HIS A 104 7.27 -4.09 -8.55
N SER A 105 7.96 -4.80 -9.44
CA SER A 105 7.40 -5.36 -10.68
C SER A 105 7.18 -6.86 -10.51
N ILE A 106 6.09 -7.37 -11.08
CA ILE A 106 5.81 -8.81 -11.10
C ILE A 106 6.86 -9.48 -11.98
N ARG A 107 7.49 -10.53 -11.46
CA ARG A 107 8.42 -11.35 -12.24
C ARG A 107 7.63 -12.26 -13.17
N VAL A 108 7.92 -12.17 -14.47
CA VAL A 108 7.31 -12.99 -15.53
C VAL A 108 8.24 -14.07 -16.07
N TYR A 109 9.51 -14.07 -15.63
CA TYR A 109 10.52 -15.08 -15.95
C TYR A 109 11.03 -15.74 -14.67
N TYR A 110 11.33 -17.05 -14.76
CA TYR A 110 11.94 -17.79 -13.67
C TYR A 110 13.44 -17.49 -13.60
N GLU A 111 13.94 -17.23 -12.39
CA GLU A 111 15.37 -17.11 -12.10
C GLU A 111 15.78 -18.23 -11.16
N ASN A 112 16.96 -18.83 -11.36
CA ASN A 112 17.43 -19.99 -10.58
C ASN A 112 17.44 -19.77 -9.05
N ASN A 113 17.52 -18.52 -8.61
CA ASN A 113 17.51 -18.15 -7.18
C ASN A 113 16.15 -17.64 -6.68
N HIS A 114 15.07 -17.76 -7.48
CA HIS A 114 13.74 -17.36 -7.06
C HIS A 114 13.17 -18.42 -6.12
N GLN A 115 12.97 -18.07 -4.85
CA GLN A 115 12.43 -18.97 -3.84
C GLN A 115 11.00 -18.58 -3.47
N LEU A 116 10.16 -19.59 -3.25
CA LEU A 116 8.83 -19.39 -2.70
C LEU A 116 8.92 -19.08 -1.20
N VAL A 117 8.46 -17.89 -0.80
CA VAL A 117 8.45 -17.42 0.59
C VAL A 117 7.09 -17.70 1.23
N THR A 118 7.06 -18.57 2.24
CA THR A 118 5.84 -18.98 2.97
C THR A 118 5.92 -18.78 4.49
N HIS A 119 7.02 -18.20 5.00
CA HIS A 119 7.25 -17.97 6.42
C HIS A 119 7.04 -16.51 6.82
N GLY A 120 7.11 -16.22 8.13
CA GLY A 120 6.89 -14.86 8.64
C GLY A 120 5.48 -14.37 8.33
N ILE A 121 5.35 -13.12 7.87
CA ILE A 121 4.03 -12.55 7.55
C ILE A 121 3.31 -13.30 6.41
N TYR A 122 4.06 -13.98 5.54
CA TYR A 122 3.51 -14.79 4.45
C TYR A 122 2.76 -16.04 4.96
N ARG A 123 2.94 -16.46 6.22
CA ARG A 123 2.14 -17.55 6.79
C ARG A 123 0.66 -17.17 6.99
N PHE A 124 0.35 -15.87 7.06
CA PHE A 124 -1.00 -15.37 7.34
C PHE A 124 -1.72 -14.88 6.09
N MET A 125 -0.98 -14.41 5.09
CA MET A 125 -1.52 -13.96 3.81
C MET A 125 -0.49 -14.08 2.70
N ARG A 126 -0.94 -14.40 1.48
CA ARG A 126 -0.03 -14.64 0.34
C ARG A 126 0.55 -13.36 -0.23
N HIS A 127 -0.18 -12.26 -0.14
CA HIS A 127 0.21 -10.96 -0.72
C HIS A 127 0.25 -9.83 0.33
N PRO A 128 1.07 -9.96 1.39
CA PRO A 128 1.11 -8.98 2.48
C PRO A 128 1.56 -7.60 2.00
N GLY A 129 2.46 -7.54 1.02
CA GLY A 129 2.86 -6.26 0.43
C GLY A 129 1.70 -5.49 -0.23
N TYR A 130 0.70 -6.21 -0.77
CA TYR A 130 -0.48 -5.60 -1.38
C TYR A 130 -1.54 -5.26 -0.34
N CYS A 131 -1.75 -6.14 0.64
CA CYS A 131 -2.63 -5.87 1.78
C CYS A 131 -2.19 -4.61 2.54
N GLY A 132 -0.91 -4.51 2.86
CA GLY A 132 -0.34 -3.34 3.55
C GLY A 132 -0.54 -2.04 2.78
N PHE A 133 -0.29 -2.06 1.45
CA PHE A 133 -0.53 -0.88 0.61
C PHE A 133 -2.02 -0.50 0.55
N PHE A 134 -2.91 -1.48 0.41
CA PHE A 134 -4.35 -1.26 0.37
C PHE A 134 -4.88 -0.58 1.65
N ILE A 135 -4.48 -1.10 2.81
CA ILE A 135 -4.84 -0.53 4.12
C ILE A 135 -4.24 0.86 4.27
N TRP A 136 -2.95 1.02 3.92
CA TRP A 136 -2.25 2.30 4.00
C TRP A 136 -2.93 3.37 3.15
N ALA A 137 -3.16 3.09 1.87
CA ALA A 137 -3.74 4.03 0.92
C ALA A 137 -5.15 4.46 1.37
N THR A 138 -5.98 3.52 1.80
CA THR A 138 -7.31 3.82 2.33
C THR A 138 -7.23 4.63 3.63
N GLY A 139 -6.33 4.23 4.54
CA GLY A 139 -6.10 4.91 5.82
C GLY A 139 -5.70 6.38 5.66
N THR A 140 -4.94 6.73 4.61
CA THR A 140 -4.60 8.14 4.34
C THR A 140 -5.84 9.00 4.10
N GLN A 141 -6.90 8.45 3.50
CA GLN A 141 -8.14 9.18 3.21
C GLN A 141 -9.06 9.25 4.43
N PHE A 142 -9.07 8.21 5.27
CA PHE A 142 -9.67 8.29 6.62
C PHE A 142 -8.99 9.38 7.46
N MET A 143 -7.65 9.46 7.39
CA MET A 143 -6.87 10.43 8.15
C MET A 143 -7.19 11.88 7.77
N LEU A 144 -7.49 12.11 6.49
CA LEU A 144 -7.93 13.38 5.92
C LEU A 144 -9.45 13.62 6.02
N CYS A 145 -10.21 12.66 6.55
CA CYS A 145 -11.68 12.71 6.62
C CYS A 145 -12.32 13.01 5.25
N ASN A 146 -11.84 12.37 4.18
CA ASN A 146 -12.27 12.59 2.79
C ASN A 146 -13.26 11.49 2.36
N PRO A 147 -14.58 11.64 2.52
CA PRO A 147 -15.56 10.58 2.25
C PRO A 147 -15.52 10.05 0.81
N ILE A 148 -15.34 10.92 -0.19
CA ILE A 148 -15.33 10.53 -1.61
C ILE A 148 -14.04 9.77 -1.91
N CYS A 149 -12.89 10.31 -1.51
CA CYS A 149 -11.61 9.62 -1.72
C CYS A 149 -11.47 8.36 -0.87
N ILE A 150 -12.13 8.22 0.29
CA ILE A 150 -12.20 6.95 1.02
C ILE A 150 -12.79 5.88 0.12
N ALA A 151 -13.96 6.12 -0.47
CA ALA A 151 -14.62 5.17 -1.36
C ALA A 151 -13.78 4.92 -2.63
N ALA A 152 -13.27 5.99 -3.24
CA ALA A 152 -12.48 5.90 -4.47
C ALA A 152 -11.17 5.14 -4.27
N PHE A 153 -10.37 5.47 -3.25
CA PHE A 153 -9.11 4.80 -2.95
C PHE A 153 -9.36 3.33 -2.62
N THR A 154 -10.36 3.02 -1.79
CA THR A 154 -10.72 1.64 -1.46
C THR A 154 -11.04 0.85 -2.74
N MET A 155 -11.96 1.35 -3.58
CA MET A 155 -12.42 0.61 -4.75
C MET A 155 -11.33 0.48 -5.82
N VAL A 156 -10.61 1.56 -6.12
CA VAL A 156 -9.58 1.59 -7.17
C VAL A 156 -8.38 0.73 -6.77
N THR A 157 -7.89 0.85 -5.54
CA THR A 157 -6.74 0.04 -5.08
C THR A 157 -7.12 -1.43 -4.94
N TRP A 158 -8.33 -1.75 -4.46
CA TRP A 158 -8.83 -3.12 -4.44
C TRP A 158 -8.88 -3.72 -5.84
N ARG A 159 -9.47 -3.01 -6.82
CA ARG A 159 -9.57 -3.49 -8.20
C ARG A 159 -8.19 -3.64 -8.87
N PHE A 160 -7.26 -2.74 -8.57
CA PHE A 160 -5.89 -2.84 -9.01
C PHE A 160 -5.25 -4.14 -8.50
N PHE A 161 -5.33 -4.41 -7.20
CA PHE A 161 -4.74 -5.63 -6.62
C PHE A 161 -5.48 -6.90 -6.98
N TYR A 162 -6.79 -6.87 -7.21
CA TYR A 162 -7.54 -8.00 -7.77
C TYR A 162 -6.94 -8.50 -9.09
N ARG A 163 -6.67 -7.58 -10.01
CA ARG A 163 -6.06 -7.93 -11.31
C ARG A 163 -4.61 -8.34 -11.13
N ARG A 164 -3.86 -7.58 -10.33
CA ARG A 164 -2.43 -7.77 -10.12
C ARG A 164 -2.11 -9.10 -9.44
N ILE A 165 -2.84 -9.47 -8.40
CA ILE A 165 -2.68 -10.75 -7.69
C ILE A 165 -2.90 -11.91 -8.65
N ARG A 166 -4.00 -11.91 -9.41
CA ARG A 166 -4.28 -13.00 -10.36
C ARG A 166 -3.18 -13.17 -11.40
N PHE A 167 -2.66 -12.06 -11.91
CA PHE A 167 -1.56 -12.09 -12.86
C PHE A 167 -0.27 -12.64 -12.21
N GLU A 168 0.05 -12.22 -11.00
CA GLU A 168 1.21 -12.74 -10.26
C GLU A 168 1.07 -14.23 -9.93
N GLU A 169 -0.09 -14.66 -9.43
CA GLU A 169 -0.34 -16.06 -9.09
C GLU A 169 -0.29 -16.98 -10.30
N PHE A 170 -0.64 -16.49 -11.49
CA PHE A 170 -0.44 -17.23 -12.72
C PHE A 170 1.02 -17.63 -12.87
N PHE A 171 1.96 -16.68 -12.75
CA PHE A 171 3.40 -16.97 -12.84
C PHE A 171 3.92 -17.76 -11.64
N LEU A 172 3.46 -17.48 -10.42
CA LEU A 172 3.89 -18.24 -9.24
C LEU A 172 3.54 -19.73 -9.35
N ARG A 173 2.39 -20.06 -9.97
CA ARG A 173 2.03 -21.45 -10.29
C ARG A 173 2.95 -22.06 -11.34
N GLN A 174 3.35 -21.30 -12.36
CA GLN A 174 4.33 -21.76 -13.35
C GLN A 174 5.72 -21.99 -12.73
N PHE A 175 6.14 -21.11 -11.82
CA PHE A 175 7.47 -21.16 -11.20
C PHE A 175 7.62 -22.26 -10.14
N PHE A 176 6.57 -22.50 -9.35
CA PHE A 176 6.67 -23.35 -8.16
C PHE A 176 5.72 -24.56 -8.16
N GLY A 177 4.86 -24.69 -9.18
CA GLY A 177 4.00 -25.86 -9.36
C GLY A 177 3.13 -26.18 -8.13
N SER A 178 3.14 -27.45 -7.72
CA SER A 178 2.35 -27.97 -6.60
C SER A 178 2.61 -27.24 -5.28
N ARG A 179 3.86 -26.82 -5.03
CA ARG A 179 4.23 -26.11 -3.80
C ARG A 179 3.44 -24.82 -3.60
N TYR A 180 3.23 -24.05 -4.69
CA TYR A 180 2.41 -22.85 -4.60
C TYR A 180 0.92 -23.16 -4.48
N VAL A 181 0.45 -24.21 -5.17
CA VAL A 181 -0.95 -24.64 -5.11
C VAL A 181 -1.32 -25.07 -3.68
N GLU A 182 -0.46 -25.85 -3.02
CA GLU A 182 -0.66 -26.27 -1.63
C GLU A 182 -0.67 -25.09 -0.66
N TYR A 183 0.30 -24.17 -0.82
CA TYR A 183 0.33 -22.92 -0.05
C TYR A 183 -0.94 -22.08 -0.27
N ALA A 184 -1.40 -21.96 -1.50
CA ALA A 184 -2.59 -21.19 -1.85
C ALA A 184 -3.91 -21.76 -1.32
N ARG A 185 -3.95 -23.08 -1.03
CA ARG A 185 -5.10 -23.70 -0.37
C ARG A 185 -5.18 -23.38 1.12
N GLN A 186 -4.05 -23.13 1.77
CA GLN A 186 -3.97 -22.97 3.23
C GLN A 186 -3.98 -21.52 3.66
N VAL A 187 -3.44 -20.62 2.84
CA VAL A 187 -3.22 -19.22 3.22
C VAL A 187 -4.05 -18.32 2.31
N PRO A 188 -4.84 -17.37 2.83
CA PRO A 188 -5.67 -16.48 2.02
C PRO A 188 -4.82 -15.44 1.27
N SER A 189 -5.37 -14.78 0.25
CA SER A 189 -4.64 -13.73 -0.48
C SER A 189 -4.19 -12.56 0.43
N GLY A 190 -5.01 -12.23 1.44
CA GLY A 190 -4.84 -11.09 2.34
C GLY A 190 -5.75 -9.91 2.04
N LEU A 191 -6.47 -9.91 0.91
CA LEU A 191 -7.49 -8.90 0.59
C LEU A 191 -8.88 -9.54 0.54
N PRO A 192 -9.93 -8.83 1.03
CA PRO A 192 -11.29 -9.34 0.98
C PRO A 192 -11.73 -9.69 -0.45
N PHE A 193 -12.45 -10.81 -0.61
CA PHE A 193 -13.02 -11.25 -1.89
C PHE A 193 -12.01 -11.55 -3.01
N ILE A 194 -10.71 -11.69 -2.69
CA ILE A 194 -9.68 -12.18 -3.59
C ILE A 194 -9.26 -13.57 -3.12
N LYS A 195 -9.54 -14.60 -3.93
CA LYS A 195 -9.16 -15.98 -3.62
C LYS A 195 -7.66 -16.17 -3.68
#